data_AF-A0A7S1HJB0-F1
#
_entry.id   AF-A0A7S1HJB0-F1
#
_cell.length_a   1.000
_cell.length_b   1.000
_cell.length_c   1.000
_cell.angle_alpha   90.00
_cell.angle_beta   90.00
_cell.angle_gamma   90.00
#
_symmetry.space_group_name_H-M   'P 1'
#
loop_
_entity.id
_entity.type
_entity.pdbx_description
1 polymer ?
#
loop_
_entity_poly.entity_id
_entity_poly.type
_entity_poly.pdbx_seq_one_letter_code
_entity_poly.pdbx_strand_id
1 'polypeptide(L)'
;RALTLTLEWNIRFCVVERMFDDDYKVDSRFLASPHMLQQRFLFAGMVNFALSPFIIVFLTIFFSLKNAQRFHADPRTLSTRSWSLEAKYLFRRYNELPHCFQRRLNKAAPWAEKYVQQFQSPLLSIIARFVSFMCSSMLAVLIAIWLLNEQMMKVDFYFFGIHRNLYWYMGVVAMSLGAARSFVMHGSPTPNEAARMLKLCSAYTTHLPKSWHVAGLASPEVYRRFVSLFVLNVGIPVFQRSLFLQEMTGVIVTPFILWFSLPDKAEDILTFLRHNTVERRAVNSICTYADFTSGGFHKHGTRHAHEGAGGAASGPLPTSRHEHRDAVAARREAQRERIEGKFEKSFLGFKANHPNWQPPQEGQEFLGRLMRTVEHLSAEVQHQQQQQQQHSARKG
;
A
#
# COMPACT_ATOMS: atom_id res chain seq x y z
N ARG A 1 -10.32 5.74 -4.03
CA ARG A 1 -10.25 4.27 -4.13
C ARG A 1 -9.89 3.76 -2.75
N ALA A 2 -10.79 3.05 -2.08
CA ALA A 2 -10.51 2.47 -0.77
C ALA A 2 -10.91 1.00 -0.85
N LEU A 3 -9.92 0.14 -1.08
CA LEU A 3 -10.09 -1.29 -0.87
C LEU A 3 -10.04 -1.51 0.65
N THR A 4 -11.15 -1.97 1.22
CA THR A 4 -11.30 -2.23 2.66
C THR A 4 -11.44 -3.72 2.89
N LEU A 5 -11.24 -4.15 4.13
CA LEU A 5 -11.37 -5.56 4.49
C LEU A 5 -12.81 -6.04 4.25
N THR A 6 -13.82 -5.23 4.58
CA THR A 6 -15.22 -5.56 4.34
C THR A 6 -15.49 -5.83 2.86
N LEU A 7 -14.95 -5.01 1.95
CA LEU A 7 -15.12 -5.21 0.52
C LEU A 7 -14.38 -6.46 0.03
N GLU A 8 -13.16 -6.70 0.52
CA GLU A 8 -12.39 -7.93 0.21
C GLU A 8 -13.16 -9.19 0.58
N TRP A 9 -13.70 -9.24 1.81
CA TRP A 9 -14.49 -10.37 2.30
C TRP A 9 -15.71 -10.63 1.42
N ASN A 10 -16.44 -9.58 1.03
CA ASN A 10 -17.59 -9.71 0.16
C ASN A 10 -17.23 -10.21 -1.24
N ILE A 11 -16.14 -9.73 -1.83
CA ILE A 11 -15.67 -10.20 -3.14
C ILE A 11 -15.24 -11.67 -3.04
N ARG A 12 -14.51 -12.05 -1.98
CA ARG A 12 -14.08 -13.42 -1.76
C ARG A 12 -15.28 -14.37 -1.62
N PHE A 13 -16.26 -14.00 -0.81
CA PHE A 13 -17.48 -14.78 -0.61
C PHE A 13 -18.34 -14.88 -1.89
N CYS A 14 -18.55 -13.76 -2.59
CA CYS A 14 -19.39 -13.73 -3.78
C CYS A 14 -18.73 -14.43 -4.98
N VAL A 15 -17.42 -14.27 -5.17
CA VAL A 15 -16.70 -14.77 -6.35
C VAL A 15 -15.89 -16.02 -6.01
N VAL A 16 -14.86 -15.87 -5.18
CA VAL A 16 -13.80 -16.88 -5.01
C VAL A 16 -14.31 -18.17 -4.38
N GLU A 17 -15.14 -18.09 -3.35
CA GLU A 17 -15.62 -19.29 -2.64
C GLU A 17 -16.66 -20.07 -3.43
N ARG A 18 -17.31 -19.46 -4.42
CA ARG A 18 -18.36 -20.11 -5.22
C ARG A 18 -17.96 -20.43 -6.65
N MET A 19 -16.87 -19.85 -7.15
CA MET A 19 -16.38 -20.13 -8.50
C MET A 19 -15.78 -21.53 -8.62
N PHE A 20 -15.33 -22.13 -7.53
CA PHE A 20 -14.77 -23.47 -7.52
C PHE A 20 -15.82 -24.52 -7.13
N ASP A 21 -15.76 -25.66 -7.80
CA ASP A 21 -16.44 -26.91 -7.42
C ASP A 21 -15.63 -27.67 -6.36
N ASP A 22 -16.18 -28.77 -5.83
CA ASP A 22 -15.52 -29.59 -4.80
C ASP A 22 -14.16 -30.16 -5.26
N ASP A 23 -13.98 -30.32 -6.57
CA ASP A 23 -12.73 -30.75 -7.21
C ASP A 23 -11.74 -29.59 -7.50
N TYR A 24 -11.96 -28.38 -6.97
CA TYR A 24 -11.16 -27.18 -7.30
C TYR A 24 -11.11 -26.84 -8.80
N LYS A 25 -12.16 -27.23 -9.54
CA LYS A 25 -12.38 -26.82 -10.93
C LYS A 25 -13.30 -25.60 -10.96
N VAL A 26 -13.10 -24.72 -11.94
CA VAL A 26 -14.01 -23.58 -12.10
C VAL A 26 -15.35 -24.07 -12.66
N ASP A 27 -16.43 -23.83 -11.92
CA ASP A 27 -17.78 -24.27 -12.27
C ASP A 27 -18.24 -23.59 -13.58
N SER A 28 -18.49 -24.38 -14.62
CA SER A 28 -18.93 -23.89 -15.93
C SER A 28 -20.29 -23.20 -15.84
N ARG A 29 -21.15 -23.61 -14.89
CA ARG A 29 -22.46 -22.96 -14.65
C ARG A 29 -22.29 -21.56 -14.07
N PHE A 30 -21.30 -21.38 -13.20
CA PHE A 30 -20.93 -20.06 -12.67
C PHE A 30 -20.40 -19.15 -13.78
N LEU A 31 -19.58 -19.67 -14.69
CA LEU A 31 -19.08 -18.91 -15.84
C LEU A 31 -20.15 -18.58 -16.88
N ALA A 32 -21.20 -19.38 -17.02
CA ALA A 32 -22.24 -19.18 -18.03
C ALA A 32 -23.29 -18.14 -17.65
N SER A 33 -23.41 -17.76 -16.38
CA SER A 33 -24.56 -16.99 -15.85
C SER A 33 -24.17 -15.67 -15.18
N PRO A 34 -23.99 -14.58 -15.97
CA PRO A 34 -23.67 -13.24 -15.45
C PRO A 34 -24.73 -12.72 -14.48
N HIS A 35 -25.99 -12.98 -14.79
CA HIS A 35 -27.13 -12.57 -13.98
C HIS A 35 -27.11 -13.19 -12.57
N MET A 36 -26.65 -14.44 -12.42
CA MET A 36 -26.54 -15.07 -11.10
C MET A 36 -25.49 -14.36 -10.24
N LEU A 37 -24.36 -13.96 -10.82
CA LEU A 37 -23.34 -13.20 -10.10
C LEU A 37 -23.84 -11.81 -9.71
N GLN A 38 -24.59 -11.14 -10.60
CA GLN A 38 -25.22 -9.85 -10.30
C GLN A 38 -26.19 -9.94 -9.13
N GLN A 39 -27.13 -10.89 -9.16
CA GLN A 39 -28.09 -11.09 -8.07
C GLN A 39 -27.41 -11.39 -6.74
N ARG A 40 -26.29 -12.11 -6.77
CA ARG A 40 -25.49 -12.39 -5.55
C ARG A 40 -24.83 -11.13 -5.00
N PHE A 41 -24.27 -10.26 -5.84
CA PHE A 41 -23.77 -8.97 -5.38
C PHE A 41 -24.90 -8.11 -4.79
N LEU A 42 -26.08 -8.09 -5.41
CA LEU A 42 -27.24 -7.35 -4.90
C LEU A 42 -27.70 -7.87 -3.53
N PHE A 43 -27.78 -9.19 -3.39
CA PHE A 43 -28.15 -9.84 -2.13
C PHE A 43 -27.11 -9.59 -1.04
N ALA A 44 -25.82 -9.76 -1.34
CA ALA A 44 -24.74 -9.44 -0.41
C ALA A 44 -24.76 -7.96 0.00
N GLY A 45 -25.04 -7.05 -0.94
CA GLY A 45 -25.22 -5.62 -0.66
C GLY A 45 -26.33 -5.36 0.34
N MET A 46 -27.49 -6.02 0.19
CA MET A 46 -28.62 -5.92 1.12
C MET A 46 -28.27 -6.42 2.52
N VAL A 47 -27.63 -7.58 2.63
CA VAL A 47 -27.19 -8.13 3.91
C VAL A 47 -26.17 -7.20 4.59
N ASN A 48 -25.18 -6.69 3.85
CA ASN A 48 -24.18 -5.77 4.40
C ASN A 48 -24.81 -4.44 4.84
N PHE A 49 -25.79 -3.92 4.10
CA PHE A 49 -26.50 -2.71 4.47
C PHE A 49 -27.27 -2.90 5.78
N ALA A 50 -28.04 -3.98 5.90
CA ALA A 50 -28.78 -4.31 7.10
C ALA A 50 -27.88 -4.53 8.34
N LEU A 51 -26.71 -5.15 8.15
CA LEU A 51 -25.74 -5.41 9.23
C LEU A 51 -24.82 -4.21 9.53
N SER A 52 -24.74 -3.22 8.64
CA SER A 52 -23.81 -2.09 8.77
C SER A 52 -23.84 -1.35 10.12
N PRO A 53 -25.01 -1.00 10.73
CA PRO A 53 -25.01 -0.31 12.02
C PRO A 53 -24.38 -1.16 13.13
N PHE A 54 -24.66 -2.47 13.14
CA PHE A 54 -24.11 -3.39 14.13
C PHE A 54 -22.60 -3.59 13.96
N ILE A 55 -22.13 -3.68 12.71
CA ILE A 55 -20.71 -3.83 12.39
C ILE A 55 -19.92 -2.59 12.83
N ILE A 56 -20.46 -1.39 12.62
CA ILE A 56 -19.79 -0.14 13.04
C ILE A 56 -19.63 -0.09 14.56
N VAL A 57 -20.69 -0.40 15.31
CA VAL A 57 -20.64 -0.43 16.78
C VAL A 57 -19.61 -1.47 17.25
N PHE A 58 -19.67 -2.68 16.70
CA PHE A 58 -18.71 -3.75 17.03
C PHE A 58 -17.27 -3.35 16.74
N LEU A 59 -16.98 -2.84 15.53
CA LEU A 59 -15.62 -2.44 15.16
C LEU A 59 -15.11 -1.27 16.00
N THR A 60 -15.98 -0.34 16.41
CA THR A 60 -15.63 0.75 17.32
C THR A 60 -15.20 0.21 18.68
N ILE A 61 -15.98 -0.70 19.27
CA ILE A 61 -15.66 -1.33 20.55
C ILE A 61 -14.36 -2.15 20.41
N PHE A 62 -14.28 -3.01 19.40
CA PHE A 62 -13.12 -3.87 19.16
C PHE A 62 -11.83 -3.07 18.98
N PHE A 63 -11.87 -2.01 18.16
CA PHE A 63 -10.71 -1.15 17.94
C PHE A 63 -10.30 -0.43 19.22
N SER A 64 -11.26 0.09 19.98
CA SER A 64 -11.00 0.73 21.28
C SER A 64 -10.33 -0.25 22.25
N LEU A 65 -10.86 -1.46 22.42
CA LEU A 65 -10.29 -2.47 23.31
C LEU A 65 -8.90 -2.95 22.85
N LYS A 66 -8.74 -3.25 21.56
CA LYS A 66 -7.48 -3.75 21.00
C LYS A 66 -6.35 -2.74 21.11
N ASN A 67 -6.66 -1.45 20.95
CA ASN A 67 -5.67 -0.40 21.03
C ASN A 67 -5.54 0.17 22.45
N ALA A 68 -6.50 -0.01 23.37
CA ALA A 68 -6.42 0.52 24.73
C ALA A 68 -5.10 0.13 25.42
N GLN A 69 -4.68 -1.13 25.29
CA GLN A 69 -3.41 -1.59 25.83
C GLN A 69 -2.20 -0.92 25.16
N ARG A 70 -2.27 -0.66 23.85
CA ARG A 70 -1.20 0.02 23.09
C ARG A 70 -1.12 1.51 23.40
N PHE A 71 -2.27 2.17 23.57
CA PHE A 71 -2.40 3.56 24.02
C PHE A 71 -1.72 3.75 25.37
N HIS A 72 -1.87 2.80 26.29
CA HIS A 72 -1.26 2.89 27.62
C HIS A 72 0.23 2.53 27.63
N ALA A 73 0.67 1.54 26.84
CA ALA A 73 2.03 1.00 26.91
C ALA A 73 3.09 1.86 26.17
N ASP A 74 2.81 2.32 24.96
CA ASP A 74 3.74 3.16 24.20
C ASP A 74 2.99 4.07 23.19
N PRO A 75 2.85 5.36 23.50
CA PRO A 75 2.21 6.34 22.61
C PRO A 75 2.88 6.47 21.24
N ARG A 76 4.18 6.12 21.12
CA ARG A 76 4.91 6.19 19.84
C ARG A 76 4.45 5.14 18.84
N THR A 77 3.90 4.01 19.32
CA THR A 77 3.36 2.96 18.45
C THR A 77 2.17 3.43 17.61
N LEU A 78 1.46 4.46 18.05
CA LEU A 78 0.32 5.05 17.33
C LEU A 78 0.76 5.84 16.10
N SER A 79 2.01 6.32 16.09
CA SER A 79 2.62 7.00 14.94
C SER A 79 3.27 6.01 13.97
N THR A 80 3.12 4.69 14.17
CA THR A 80 3.63 3.72 13.21
C THR A 80 2.83 3.78 11.92
N ARG A 81 3.52 3.59 10.80
CA ARG A 81 2.88 3.44 9.50
C ARG A 81 2.74 1.98 9.14
N SER A 82 1.75 1.66 8.31
CA SER A 82 1.52 0.31 7.81
C SER A 82 1.07 0.35 6.37
N TRP A 83 1.31 -0.77 5.69
CA TRP A 83 0.90 -0.94 4.31
C TRP A 83 -0.62 -1.05 4.22
N SER A 84 -1.22 -0.24 3.35
CA SER A 84 -2.65 -0.31 3.05
C SER A 84 -3.01 -1.64 2.41
N LEU A 85 -4.28 -2.01 2.45
CA LEU A 85 -4.75 -3.26 1.83
C LEU A 85 -4.50 -3.26 0.31
N GLU A 86 -4.72 -2.12 -0.35
CA GLU A 86 -4.37 -1.93 -1.77
C GLU A 86 -2.88 -2.19 -2.02
N ALA A 87 -2.00 -1.63 -1.18
CA ALA A 87 -0.57 -1.86 -1.28
C ALA A 87 -0.22 -3.35 -1.13
N LYS A 88 -0.90 -4.06 -0.23
CA LYS A 88 -0.67 -5.50 -0.03
C LYS A 88 -0.97 -6.30 -1.31
N TYR A 89 -2.12 -6.06 -1.95
CA TYR A 89 -2.46 -6.74 -3.21
C TYR A 89 -1.57 -6.33 -4.38
N LEU A 90 -1.18 -5.06 -4.43
CA LEU A 90 -0.29 -4.53 -5.45
C LEU A 90 1.09 -5.19 -5.39
N PHE A 91 1.67 -5.29 -4.18
CA PHE A 91 3.02 -5.81 -3.96
C PHE A 91 3.11 -7.34 -3.94
N ARG A 92 1.98 -8.03 -3.76
CA ARG A 92 1.96 -9.51 -3.69
C ARG A 92 2.33 -10.13 -5.03
N ARG A 93 3.30 -11.05 -5.01
CA ARG A 93 3.72 -11.83 -6.18
C ARG A 93 2.78 -13.03 -6.39
N TYR A 94 2.73 -13.53 -7.62
CA TYR A 94 2.03 -14.79 -7.90
C TYR A 94 2.75 -15.95 -7.20
N ASN A 95 1.99 -16.93 -6.70
CA ASN A 95 2.48 -18.08 -5.91
C ASN A 95 3.31 -17.71 -4.66
N GLU A 96 3.09 -16.53 -4.10
CA GLU A 96 3.75 -16.12 -2.85
C GLU A 96 2.90 -16.44 -1.62
N LEU A 97 3.49 -17.23 -0.72
CA LEU A 97 2.88 -17.62 0.54
C LEU A 97 2.75 -16.41 1.49
N PRO A 98 1.69 -16.35 2.33
CA PRO A 98 1.43 -15.20 3.20
C PRO A 98 2.61 -14.82 4.13
N HIS A 99 3.28 -15.81 4.72
CA HIS A 99 4.41 -15.57 5.62
C HIS A 99 5.66 -15.04 4.87
N CYS A 100 5.93 -15.54 3.65
CA CYS A 100 7.01 -15.03 2.80
C CYS A 100 6.75 -13.58 2.41
N PHE A 101 5.52 -13.28 2.04
CA PHE A 101 5.06 -11.92 1.71
C PHE A 101 5.23 -10.97 2.90
N GLN A 102 4.74 -11.36 4.08
CA GLN A 102 4.84 -10.55 5.29
C GLN A 102 6.30 -10.29 5.69
N ARG A 103 7.16 -11.31 5.62
CA ARG A 103 8.61 -11.16 5.86
C ARG A 103 9.25 -10.14 4.92
N ARG A 104 8.87 -10.15 3.64
CA ARG A 104 9.37 -9.19 2.64
C ARG A 104 8.87 -7.77 2.92
N LEU A 105 7.59 -7.59 3.26
CA LEU A 105 7.04 -6.28 3.61
C LEU A 105 7.62 -5.70 4.90
N ASN A 106 7.91 -6.54 5.89
CA ASN A 106 8.54 -6.11 7.14
C ASN A 106 9.97 -5.61 6.88
N LYS A 107 10.71 -6.22 5.94
CA LYS A 107 12.03 -5.71 5.50
C LYS A 107 11.92 -4.39 4.74
N ALA A 108 10.82 -4.14 4.05
CA ALA A 108 10.58 -2.89 3.31
C ALA A 108 10.21 -1.71 4.23
N ALA A 109 9.49 -1.97 5.33
CA ALA A 109 8.91 -0.94 6.18
C ALA A 109 9.91 0.07 6.75
N PRO A 110 11.11 -0.30 7.24
CA PRO A 110 12.10 0.67 7.71
C PRO A 110 12.59 1.64 6.63
N TRP A 111 12.73 1.16 5.38
CA TRP A 111 13.14 1.99 4.25
C TRP A 111 12.02 2.93 3.81
N ALA A 112 10.77 2.46 3.86
CA ALA A 112 9.59 3.27 3.59
C ALA A 112 9.44 4.41 4.61
N GLU A 113 9.68 4.12 5.90
CA GLU A 113 9.65 5.11 6.97
C GLU A 113 10.72 6.19 6.76
N LYS A 114 11.97 5.77 6.49
CA LYS A 114 13.07 6.70 6.18
C LYS A 114 12.79 7.57 4.94
N TYR A 115 12.15 7.01 3.91
CA TYR A 115 11.73 7.78 2.73
C TYR A 115 10.71 8.85 3.11
N VAL A 116 9.66 8.49 3.83
CA VAL A 116 8.62 9.45 4.23
C VAL A 116 9.16 10.55 5.13
N GLN A 117 10.10 10.24 6.01
CA GLN A 117 10.77 11.22 6.87
C GLN A 117 11.57 12.28 6.09
N GLN A 118 11.95 12.01 4.83
CA GLN A 118 12.56 13.04 3.97
C GLN A 118 11.55 14.11 3.52
N PHE A 119 10.25 13.83 3.57
CA PHE A 119 9.21 14.75 3.10
C PHE A 119 8.41 15.31 4.28
N GLN A 120 9.10 16.02 5.15
CA GLN A 120 8.44 16.84 6.16
C GLN A 120 7.91 18.14 5.52
N SER A 121 6.78 18.64 6.01
CA SER A 121 6.22 19.91 5.50
C SER A 121 6.89 21.10 6.18
N PRO A 122 7.44 22.08 5.43
CA PRO A 122 8.13 23.23 6.02
C PRO A 122 7.21 24.09 6.88
N LEU A 123 5.95 24.27 6.48
CA LEU A 123 4.95 25.02 7.25
C LEU A 123 4.73 24.41 8.64
N LEU A 124 4.57 23.09 8.72
CA LEU A 124 4.39 22.39 10.00
C LEU A 124 5.62 22.56 10.90
N SER A 125 6.83 22.53 10.34
CA SER A 125 8.03 22.75 11.14
C SER A 125 8.15 24.19 11.64
N ILE A 126 7.69 25.19 10.88
CA ILE A 126 7.67 26.59 11.34
C ILE A 126 6.69 26.75 12.50
N ILE A 127 5.47 26.22 12.36
CA ILE A 127 4.45 26.22 13.41
C ILE A 127 4.95 25.48 14.65
N ALA A 128 5.55 24.30 14.46
CA ALA A 128 6.11 23.49 15.54
C ALA A 128 7.21 24.24 16.31
N ARG A 129 8.11 24.94 15.61
CA ARG A 129 9.14 25.78 16.26
C ARG A 129 8.51 26.91 17.06
N PHE A 130 7.51 27.61 16.51
CA PHE A 130 6.80 28.68 17.21
C PHE A 130 6.10 28.17 18.48
N VAL A 131 5.33 27.09 18.38
CA VAL A 131 4.66 26.46 19.53
C VAL A 131 5.67 25.98 20.56
N SER A 132 6.78 25.36 20.11
CA SER A 132 7.82 24.89 21.03
C SER A 132 8.50 26.04 21.78
N PHE A 133 8.67 27.20 21.14
CA PHE A 133 9.22 28.39 21.78
C PHE A 133 8.26 28.92 22.85
N MET A 134 6.96 29.05 22.52
CA MET A 134 5.93 29.53 23.46
C MET A 134 5.75 28.58 24.65
N CYS A 135 5.66 27.27 24.41
CA CYS A 135 5.57 26.30 25.50
C CYS A 135 6.85 26.29 26.35
N SER A 136 8.03 26.44 25.74
CA SER A 136 9.30 26.47 26.47
C SER A 136 9.43 27.71 27.36
N SER A 137 8.99 28.89 26.92
CA SER A 137 9.03 30.10 27.74
C SER A 137 8.06 30.02 28.91
N MET A 138 6.83 29.55 28.67
CA MET A 138 5.85 29.30 29.73
C MET A 138 6.37 28.28 30.75
N LEU A 139 6.94 27.16 30.27
CA LEU A 139 7.49 26.12 31.14
C LEU A 139 8.65 26.65 31.98
N ALA A 140 9.53 27.49 31.42
CA ALA A 140 10.63 28.10 32.15
C ALA A 140 10.14 29.00 33.29
N VAL A 141 9.09 29.81 33.05
CA VAL A 141 8.48 30.65 34.10
C VAL A 141 7.85 29.78 35.19
N LEU A 142 7.13 28.72 34.82
CA LEU A 142 6.54 27.79 35.80
C LEU A 142 7.59 27.08 36.64
N ILE A 143 8.72 26.68 36.04
CA ILE A 143 9.85 26.09 36.76
C ILE A 143 10.49 27.13 37.69
N ALA A 144 10.63 28.39 37.28
CA ALA A 144 11.16 29.45 38.13
C ALA A 144 10.26 29.70 39.35
N ILE A 145 8.94 29.75 39.16
CA ILE A 145 7.97 29.87 40.27
C ILE A 145 8.10 28.70 41.24
N TRP A 146 8.22 27.48 40.70
CA TRP A 146 8.41 26.27 41.50
C TRP A 146 9.69 26.33 42.36
N LEU A 147 10.79 26.83 41.80
CA LEU A 147 12.06 26.99 42.51
C LEU A 147 12.01 28.09 43.58
N LEU A 148 11.26 29.17 43.36
CA LEU A 148 11.11 30.27 44.32
C LEU A 148 10.24 29.86 45.52
N ASN A 149 9.13 29.16 45.27
CA ASN A 149 8.25 28.69 46.32
C ASN A 149 7.41 27.49 45.87
N GLU A 150 7.71 26.32 46.43
CA GLU A 150 6.99 25.08 46.14
C GLU A 150 5.49 25.17 46.49
N GLN A 151 5.11 25.92 47.52
CA GLN A 151 3.71 26.01 47.96
C GLN A 151 2.82 26.73 46.93
N MET A 152 3.40 27.62 46.10
CA MET A 152 2.66 28.31 45.04
C MET A 152 2.15 27.33 43.96
N MET A 153 2.76 26.15 43.82
CA MET A 153 2.33 25.15 42.83
C MET A 153 1.04 24.42 43.24
N LYS A 154 0.73 24.39 44.54
CA LYS A 154 -0.47 23.74 45.10
C LYS A 154 -1.70 24.63 45.05
N VAL A 155 -1.54 25.92 44.78
CA VAL A 155 -2.64 26.88 44.67
C VAL A 155 -3.45 26.54 43.42
N ASP A 156 -4.76 26.41 43.60
CA ASP A 156 -5.68 26.23 42.47
C ASP A 156 -5.80 27.53 41.69
N PHE A 157 -5.54 27.43 40.39
CA PHE A 157 -5.70 28.54 39.46
C PHE A 157 -6.96 28.33 38.63
N TYR A 158 -7.70 29.42 38.41
CA TYR A 158 -8.78 29.43 37.45
C TYR A 158 -8.27 30.03 36.15
N PHE A 159 -8.06 29.18 35.14
CA PHE A 159 -7.68 29.62 33.82
C PHE A 159 -8.56 28.92 32.77
N PHE A 160 -9.22 29.71 31.93
CA PHE A 160 -10.05 29.24 30.81
C PHE A 160 -11.22 28.30 31.21
N GLY A 161 -11.86 28.54 32.36
CA GLY A 161 -13.01 27.72 32.80
C GLY A 161 -12.65 26.40 33.47
N ILE A 162 -11.35 26.15 33.70
CA ILE A 162 -10.86 24.92 34.30
C ILE A 162 -10.22 25.27 35.66
N HIS A 163 -10.72 24.63 36.73
CA HIS A 163 -10.14 24.73 38.07
C HIS A 163 -9.12 23.61 38.28
N ARG A 164 -7.83 23.93 38.16
CA ARG A 164 -6.74 22.96 38.38
C ARG A 164 -5.52 23.64 39.03
N ASN A 165 -4.71 22.82 39.68
CA ASN A 165 -3.44 23.26 40.24
C ASN A 165 -2.38 23.54 39.15
N LEU A 166 -1.31 24.22 39.55
CA LEU A 166 -0.26 24.63 38.62
C LEU A 166 0.55 23.45 38.06
N TYR A 167 0.62 22.32 38.78
CA TYR A 167 1.20 21.07 38.30
C TYR A 167 0.49 20.53 37.05
N TRP A 168 -0.84 20.62 37.00
CA TRP A 168 -1.61 20.20 35.84
C TRP A 168 -1.25 21.01 34.59
N TYR A 169 -1.18 22.35 34.73
CA TYR A 169 -0.78 23.24 33.64
C TYR A 169 0.67 23.00 33.20
N MET A 170 1.59 22.79 34.14
CA MET A 170 2.98 22.41 33.82
C MET A 170 3.03 21.11 33.01
N GLY A 171 2.25 20.10 33.39
CA GLY A 171 2.15 18.84 32.65
C GLY A 171 1.62 19.02 31.23
N VAL A 172 0.57 19.83 31.04
CA VAL A 172 0.01 20.14 29.73
C VAL A 172 1.02 20.90 28.85
N VAL A 173 1.69 21.91 29.40
CA VAL A 173 2.71 22.69 28.67
C VAL A 173 3.90 21.81 28.29
N ALA A 174 4.38 20.96 29.20
CA ALA A 174 5.47 20.03 28.94
C ALA A 174 5.11 18.98 27.88
N MET A 175 3.90 18.42 27.93
CA MET A 175 3.41 17.49 26.92
C MET A 175 3.28 18.16 25.54
N SER A 176 2.74 19.38 25.51
CA SER A 176 2.62 20.19 24.29
C SER A 176 3.99 20.52 23.70
N LEU A 177 4.98 20.85 24.54
CA LEU A 177 6.36 21.07 24.12
C LEU A 177 6.98 19.81 23.50
N GLY A 178 6.80 18.65 24.15
CA GLY A 178 7.27 17.36 23.63
C GLY A 178 6.65 17.02 22.28
N ALA A 179 5.33 17.23 22.14
CA ALA A 179 4.62 17.05 20.88
C ALA A 179 5.11 18.02 19.81
N ALA A 180 5.23 19.32 20.10
CA ALA A 180 5.71 20.31 19.15
C ALA A 180 7.14 19.98 18.67
N ARG A 181 8.04 19.60 19.58
CA ARG A 181 9.41 19.21 19.21
C ARG A 181 9.47 17.98 18.30
N SER A 182 8.52 17.05 18.41
CA SER A 182 8.46 15.88 17.51
C SER A 182 8.23 16.24 16.04
N PHE A 183 7.70 17.44 15.76
CA PHE A 183 7.42 17.93 14.40
C PHE A 183 8.48 18.91 13.87
N VAL A 184 9.53 19.20 14.65
CA VAL A 184 10.62 20.09 14.21
C VAL A 184 11.55 19.31 13.27
N MET A 185 11.83 19.87 12.09
CA MET A 185 12.77 19.26 11.15
C MET A 185 14.21 19.30 11.68
N HIS A 186 14.88 18.14 11.64
CA HIS A 186 16.31 17.97 11.90
C HIS A 186 17.05 17.60 10.61
N GLY A 187 17.28 18.57 9.73
CA GLY A 187 18.06 18.39 8.50
C GLY A 187 17.34 18.89 7.24
N SER A 188 18.12 19.18 6.19
CA SER A 188 17.59 19.46 4.86
C SER A 188 17.39 18.15 4.10
N PRO A 189 16.22 17.94 3.47
CA PRO A 189 16.01 16.75 2.68
C PRO A 189 16.88 16.81 1.43
N THR A 190 17.77 15.83 1.26
CA THR A 190 18.53 15.73 0.02
C THR A 190 17.75 14.88 -0.98
N PRO A 191 17.47 15.39 -2.20
CA PRO A 191 16.72 14.64 -3.21
C PRO A 191 17.34 13.28 -3.54
N ASN A 192 18.67 13.20 -3.51
CA ASN A 192 19.43 11.98 -3.77
C ASN A 192 19.19 10.91 -2.69
N GLU A 193 19.09 11.30 -1.43
CA GLU A 193 18.82 10.36 -0.34
C GLU A 193 17.39 9.82 -0.39
N ALA A 194 16.40 10.69 -0.65
CA ALA A 194 15.02 10.26 -0.86
C ALA A 194 14.91 9.25 -2.01
N ALA A 195 15.56 9.53 -3.15
CA ALA A 195 15.61 8.61 -4.27
C ALA A 195 16.25 7.27 -3.91
N ARG A 196 17.34 7.28 -3.13
CA ARG A 196 18.04 6.08 -2.65
C ARG A 196 17.15 5.24 -1.73
N MET A 197 16.49 5.85 -0.75
CA MET A 197 15.61 5.13 0.19
C MET A 197 14.42 4.50 -0.53
N LEU A 198 13.84 5.20 -1.52
CA LEU A 198 12.76 4.65 -2.32
C LEU A 198 13.21 3.47 -3.19
N LYS A 199 14.40 3.55 -3.81
CA LYS A 199 14.99 2.43 -4.55
C LYS A 199 15.20 1.21 -3.65
N LEU A 200 15.76 1.39 -2.46
CA LEU A 200 15.95 0.32 -1.47
C LEU A 200 14.61 -0.29 -1.03
N CYS A 201 13.60 0.53 -0.78
CA CYS A 201 12.25 0.05 -0.50
C CYS A 201 11.67 -0.75 -1.67
N SER A 202 11.85 -0.26 -2.90
CA SER A 202 11.33 -0.87 -4.12
C SER A 202 11.95 -2.24 -4.42
N ALA A 203 13.18 -2.49 -3.99
CA ALA A 203 13.82 -3.79 -4.09
C ALA A 203 13.01 -4.88 -3.36
N TYR A 204 12.40 -4.52 -2.23
CA TYR A 204 11.53 -5.41 -1.47
C TYR A 204 10.08 -5.37 -1.94
N THR A 205 9.49 -4.19 -2.19
CA THR A 205 8.07 -4.10 -2.61
C THR A 205 7.84 -4.53 -4.06
N THR A 206 8.91 -4.60 -4.86
CA THR A 206 8.92 -4.89 -6.31
C THR A 206 8.09 -3.95 -7.18
N HIS A 207 7.61 -2.87 -6.59
CA HIS A 207 6.73 -1.90 -7.21
C HIS A 207 7.42 -0.55 -7.31
N LEU A 208 7.79 -0.19 -8.55
CA LEU A 208 8.34 1.11 -8.91
C LEU A 208 7.83 1.45 -10.31
N PRO A 209 6.66 2.10 -10.43
CA PRO A 209 6.09 2.47 -11.72
C PRO A 209 7.04 3.35 -12.52
N LYS A 210 7.05 3.18 -13.85
CA LYS A 210 7.85 4.04 -14.76
C LYS A 210 7.51 5.52 -14.58
N SER A 211 6.23 5.83 -14.33
CA SER A 211 5.76 7.18 -14.02
C SER A 211 6.49 7.83 -12.84
N TRP A 212 6.97 7.07 -11.86
CA TRP A 212 7.73 7.61 -10.72
C TRP A 212 9.17 7.97 -11.09
N HIS A 213 9.75 7.27 -12.06
CA HIS A 213 11.06 7.64 -12.60
C HIS A 213 10.98 8.93 -13.40
N VAL A 214 9.95 9.07 -14.25
CA VAL A 214 9.73 10.27 -15.08
C VAL A 214 9.45 11.49 -14.22
N ALA A 215 8.59 11.38 -13.20
CA ALA A 215 8.26 12.48 -12.30
C ALA A 215 9.41 12.86 -11.35
N GLY A 216 10.41 11.99 -11.19
CA GLY A 216 11.48 12.12 -10.20
C GLY A 216 11.10 11.50 -8.85
N LEU A 217 11.97 10.63 -8.33
CA LEU A 217 11.74 9.88 -7.08
C LEU A 217 11.63 10.78 -5.84
N ALA A 218 12.18 12.00 -5.93
CA ALA A 218 12.11 13.03 -4.90
C ALA A 218 10.92 14.01 -5.10
N SER A 219 10.04 13.75 -6.06
CA SER A 219 8.93 14.66 -6.38
C SER A 219 7.80 14.57 -5.34
N PRO A 220 7.15 15.70 -4.99
CA PRO A 220 5.97 15.72 -4.13
C PRO A 220 4.82 14.84 -4.65
N GLU A 221 4.71 14.65 -5.97
CA GLU A 221 3.69 13.79 -6.55
C GLU A 221 3.92 12.31 -6.18
N VAL A 222 5.16 11.84 -6.33
CA VAL A 222 5.55 10.47 -5.98
C VAL A 222 5.37 10.25 -4.48
N TYR A 223 5.73 11.22 -3.65
CA TYR A 223 5.49 11.17 -2.22
C TYR A 223 4.01 10.99 -1.86
N ARG A 224 3.11 11.80 -2.46
CA ARG A 224 1.66 11.68 -2.23
C ARG A 224 1.12 10.30 -2.62
N ARG A 225 1.55 9.78 -3.77
CA ARG A 225 1.19 8.43 -4.23
C ARG A 225 1.74 7.36 -3.28
N PHE A 226 2.99 7.49 -2.83
CA PHE A 226 3.61 6.55 -1.91
C PHE A 226 2.92 6.51 -0.54
N VAL A 227 2.62 7.68 0.05
CA VAL A 227 1.91 7.76 1.34
C VAL A 227 0.49 7.18 1.26
N SER A 228 -0.13 7.15 0.07
CA SER A 228 -1.40 6.44 -0.09
C SER A 228 -1.28 4.92 0.04
N LEU A 229 -0.09 4.37 -0.20
CA LEU A 229 0.23 2.96 -0.03
C LEU A 229 0.78 2.66 1.39
N PHE A 230 1.51 3.61 1.98
CA PHE A 230 2.11 3.51 3.32
C PHE A 230 1.44 4.48 4.30
N VAL A 231 0.30 4.02 4.82
CA VAL A 231 -0.68 4.80 5.57
C VAL A 231 -0.31 4.85 7.05
N LEU A 232 -0.64 5.95 7.72
CA LEU A 232 -0.39 6.14 9.15
C LEU A 232 -1.46 5.42 10.01
N ASN A 233 -1.06 4.75 11.08
CA ASN A 233 -1.95 4.00 11.98
C ASN A 233 -2.59 4.87 13.09
N VAL A 234 -2.66 6.19 12.93
CA VAL A 234 -3.13 7.08 14.00
C VAL A 234 -4.65 6.94 14.23
N GLY A 235 -5.05 6.73 15.48
CA GLY A 235 -6.44 6.63 15.91
C GLY A 235 -7.16 7.96 16.23
N ILE A 236 -6.55 9.11 15.91
CA ILE A 236 -7.16 10.43 16.13
C ILE A 236 -7.95 10.84 14.86
N PRO A 237 -9.25 11.16 14.98
CA PRO A 237 -10.14 11.36 13.83
C PRO A 237 -9.91 12.66 13.03
N VAL A 238 -9.02 13.54 13.47
CA VAL A 238 -8.99 14.94 13.00
C VAL A 238 -8.01 15.18 11.84
N PHE A 239 -6.95 14.37 11.69
CA PHE A 239 -5.97 14.58 10.63
C PHE A 239 -5.51 13.28 9.96
N GLN A 240 -5.91 13.14 8.70
CA GLN A 240 -5.37 12.26 7.65
C GLN A 240 -5.62 10.74 7.78
N ARG A 241 -6.45 10.21 6.86
CA ARG A 241 -6.62 8.80 6.41
C ARG A 241 -6.07 7.73 7.36
N SER A 242 -6.67 7.57 8.54
CA SER A 242 -6.34 6.42 9.37
C SER A 242 -6.91 5.14 8.77
N LEU A 243 -6.22 4.01 8.95
CA LEU A 243 -6.76 2.69 8.56
C LEU A 243 -8.13 2.44 9.20
N PHE A 244 -8.34 2.87 10.45
CA PHE A 244 -9.62 2.73 11.13
C PHE A 244 -10.76 3.49 10.45
N LEU A 245 -10.56 4.78 10.13
CA LEU A 245 -11.57 5.58 9.42
C LEU A 245 -11.83 5.02 8.03
N GLN A 246 -10.81 4.49 7.35
CA GLN A 246 -10.98 3.81 6.09
C GLN A 246 -11.85 2.56 6.23
N GLU A 247 -11.65 1.74 7.26
CA GLU A 247 -12.52 0.57 7.52
C GLU A 247 -13.95 0.97 7.90
N MET A 248 -14.14 2.00 8.73
CA MET A 248 -15.49 2.51 9.07
C MET A 248 -16.23 3.03 7.83
N THR A 249 -15.55 3.85 7.03
CA THR A 249 -16.06 4.31 5.73
C THR A 249 -16.33 3.13 4.80
N GLY A 250 -15.47 2.10 4.85
CA GLY A 250 -15.62 0.85 4.12
C GLY A 250 -16.94 0.16 4.41
N VAL A 251 -17.32 0.01 5.68
CA VAL A 251 -18.59 -0.65 6.07
C VAL A 251 -19.80 0.09 5.47
N ILE A 252 -19.77 1.42 5.45
CA ILE A 252 -20.85 2.23 4.89
C ILE A 252 -20.85 2.17 3.35
N VAL A 253 -19.67 2.27 2.71
CA VAL A 253 -19.55 2.37 1.25
C VAL A 253 -19.68 1.02 0.54
N THR A 254 -19.29 -0.09 1.18
CA THR A 254 -19.33 -1.44 0.60
C THR A 254 -20.69 -1.85 0.04
N PRO A 255 -21.84 -1.70 0.74
CA PRO A 255 -23.15 -2.04 0.19
C PRO A 255 -23.46 -1.25 -1.10
N PHE A 256 -23.10 0.03 -1.17
CA PHE A 256 -23.29 0.83 -2.38
C PHE A 256 -22.39 0.37 -3.54
N ILE A 257 -21.15 -0.05 -3.27
CA ILE A 257 -20.28 -0.65 -4.28
C ILE A 257 -20.87 -1.97 -4.80
N LEU A 258 -21.41 -2.80 -3.90
CA LEU A 258 -22.05 -4.08 -4.22
C LEU A 258 -23.36 -3.91 -5.00
N TRP A 259 -24.11 -2.83 -4.79
CA TRP A 259 -25.34 -2.56 -5.53
C TRP A 259 -25.12 -1.93 -6.89
N PHE A 260 -24.22 -0.94 -6.99
CA PHE A 260 -24.13 -0.12 -8.19
C PHE A 260 -22.90 -0.40 -9.04
N SER A 261 -21.75 -0.72 -8.44
CA SER A 261 -20.51 -0.83 -9.21
C SER A 261 -20.15 -2.26 -9.61
N LEU A 262 -20.36 -3.24 -8.73
CA LEU A 262 -19.97 -4.63 -8.98
C LEU A 262 -20.91 -5.39 -9.92
N PRO A 263 -22.24 -5.20 -9.90
CA PRO A 263 -23.15 -5.87 -10.84
C PRO A 263 -22.87 -5.48 -12.30
N ASP A 264 -22.61 -4.20 -12.56
CA ASP A 264 -22.18 -3.70 -13.87
C ASP A 264 -20.86 -4.32 -14.36
N LYS A 265 -20.04 -4.81 -13.43
CA LYS A 265 -18.74 -5.44 -13.69
C LYS A 265 -18.77 -6.96 -13.62
N ALA A 266 -19.93 -7.57 -13.41
CA ALA A 266 -20.06 -9.02 -13.35
C ALA A 266 -19.61 -9.69 -14.67
N GLU A 267 -20.01 -9.16 -15.83
CA GLU A 267 -19.60 -9.72 -17.13
C GLU A 267 -18.10 -9.60 -17.36
N ASP A 268 -17.51 -8.44 -17.03
CA ASP A 268 -16.06 -8.21 -17.13
C ASP A 268 -15.28 -9.20 -16.25
N ILE A 269 -15.78 -9.49 -15.04
CA ILE A 269 -15.19 -10.46 -14.11
C ILE A 269 -15.28 -11.88 -14.68
N LEU A 270 -16.45 -12.32 -15.15
CA LEU A 270 -16.61 -13.65 -15.73
C LEU A 270 -15.78 -13.82 -17.00
N THR A 271 -15.76 -12.81 -17.85
CA THR A 271 -14.91 -12.77 -19.05
C THR A 271 -13.43 -12.88 -18.68
N PHE A 272 -12.98 -12.19 -17.64
CA PHE A 272 -11.62 -12.34 -17.14
C PHE A 272 -11.34 -13.77 -16.67
N LEU A 273 -12.24 -14.41 -15.92
CA LEU A 273 -12.09 -15.79 -15.46
C LEU A 273 -12.04 -16.78 -16.62
N ARG A 274 -12.92 -16.64 -17.62
CA ARG A 274 -12.93 -17.49 -18.82
C ARG A 274 -11.59 -17.42 -19.57
N HIS A 275 -11.05 -16.21 -19.76
CA HIS A 275 -9.81 -16.03 -20.52
C HIS A 275 -8.54 -16.33 -19.72
N ASN A 276 -8.57 -16.24 -18.39
CA ASN A 276 -7.37 -16.31 -17.55
C ASN A 276 -7.34 -17.52 -16.60
N THR A 277 -8.19 -18.51 -16.82
CA THR A 277 -8.12 -19.82 -16.15
C THR A 277 -7.50 -20.86 -17.10
N VAL A 278 -6.60 -21.68 -16.56
CA VAL A 278 -5.99 -22.83 -17.25
C VAL A 278 -6.09 -24.05 -16.35
N GLU A 279 -6.41 -25.20 -16.93
CA GLU A 279 -6.45 -26.46 -16.20
C GLU A 279 -5.10 -27.20 -16.28
N ARG A 280 -4.63 -27.67 -15.13
CA ARG A 280 -3.39 -28.44 -14.99
C ARG A 280 -3.66 -29.73 -14.22
N ARG A 281 -3.10 -30.84 -14.69
CA ARG A 281 -3.35 -32.20 -14.15
C ARG A 281 -3.14 -32.34 -12.64
N ALA A 282 -2.22 -31.58 -12.05
CA ALA A 282 -1.87 -31.70 -10.64
C ALA A 282 -2.63 -30.75 -9.69
N VAL A 283 -3.22 -29.66 -10.20
CA VAL A 283 -3.78 -28.56 -9.38
C VAL A 283 -5.17 -28.11 -9.89
N ASN A 284 -5.69 -28.76 -10.93
CA ASN A 284 -6.92 -28.39 -11.63
C ASN A 284 -6.88 -26.95 -12.14
N SER A 285 -7.85 -26.10 -11.79
CA SER A 285 -7.98 -24.77 -12.36
C SER A 285 -7.09 -23.75 -11.66
N ILE A 286 -6.13 -23.20 -12.40
CA ILE A 286 -5.23 -22.14 -11.92
C ILE A 286 -5.36 -20.87 -12.75
N CYS A 287 -5.00 -19.73 -12.16
CA CYS A 287 -4.87 -18.49 -12.90
C CYS A 287 -3.65 -18.54 -13.81
N THR A 288 -3.82 -18.17 -15.08
CA THR A 288 -2.75 -18.12 -16.09
C THR A 288 -1.57 -17.24 -15.70
N TYR A 289 -1.77 -16.17 -14.92
CA TYR A 289 -0.68 -15.33 -14.42
C TYR A 289 0.17 -16.01 -13.34
N ALA A 290 -0.37 -17.03 -12.68
CA ALA A 290 0.32 -17.85 -11.69
C ALA A 290 0.92 -19.13 -12.30
N ASP A 291 0.74 -19.35 -13.61
CA ASP A 291 1.27 -20.49 -14.31
C ASP A 291 2.71 -20.22 -14.75
N PHE A 292 3.69 -20.82 -14.07
CA PHE A 292 5.11 -20.69 -14.43
C PHE A 292 5.60 -21.78 -15.39
N THR A 293 4.69 -22.48 -16.07
CA THR A 293 5.04 -23.43 -17.13
C THR A 293 5.16 -22.72 -18.49
N SER A 294 5.59 -23.46 -19.53
CA SER A 294 5.72 -22.96 -20.90
C SER A 294 4.50 -22.15 -21.37
N GLY A 295 3.27 -22.66 -21.14
CA GLY A 295 2.04 -21.96 -21.56
C GLY A 295 1.84 -20.58 -20.91
N GLY A 296 2.23 -20.42 -19.65
CA GLY A 296 2.18 -19.11 -18.97
C GLY A 296 3.26 -18.14 -19.48
N PHE A 297 4.46 -18.65 -19.77
CA PHE A 297 5.54 -17.87 -20.38
C PHE A 297 5.19 -17.37 -21.77
N HIS A 298 4.53 -18.19 -22.60
CA HIS A 298 4.07 -17.78 -23.93
C HIS A 298 3.00 -16.67 -23.85
N LYS A 299 2.09 -16.77 -22.89
CA LYS A 299 0.95 -15.84 -22.79
C LYS A 299 1.31 -14.52 -22.09
N HIS A 300 2.17 -14.56 -21.08
CA HIS A 300 2.43 -13.42 -20.19
C HIS A 300 3.89 -13.01 -20.08
N GLY A 301 4.81 -13.74 -20.72
CA GLY A 301 6.22 -13.38 -20.75
C GLY A 301 6.48 -12.12 -21.58
N THR A 302 7.47 -11.33 -21.17
CA THR A 302 7.84 -10.04 -21.76
C THR A 302 8.10 -10.06 -23.26
N ARG A 303 8.42 -11.22 -23.86
CA ARG A 303 8.60 -11.37 -25.31
C ARG A 303 7.30 -11.23 -26.11
N HIS A 304 6.14 -11.54 -25.53
CA HIS A 304 4.83 -11.54 -26.22
C HIS A 304 3.78 -10.67 -25.52
N ALA A 305 4.09 -10.07 -24.37
CA ALA A 305 3.20 -9.15 -23.66
C ALA A 305 2.79 -7.91 -24.50
N HIS A 306 3.57 -7.57 -25.53
CA HIS A 306 3.22 -6.51 -26.49
C HIS A 306 2.13 -6.92 -27.49
N GLU A 307 1.90 -8.21 -27.74
CA GLU A 307 0.94 -8.70 -28.75
C GLU A 307 -0.29 -9.40 -28.12
N GLY A 308 -0.11 -10.17 -27.04
CA GLY A 308 -1.19 -10.99 -26.44
C GLY A 308 -2.27 -10.25 -25.64
N ALA A 309 -2.00 -9.01 -25.20
CA ALA A 309 -2.99 -8.20 -24.48
C ALA A 309 -3.99 -7.45 -25.39
N GLY A 310 -3.89 -7.65 -26.72
CA GLY A 310 -4.81 -7.10 -27.72
C GLY A 310 -6.00 -8.01 -28.06
N GLY A 311 -5.97 -9.30 -27.69
CA GLY A 311 -6.89 -10.31 -28.23
C GLY A 311 -8.13 -10.68 -27.40
N ALA A 312 -8.28 -10.20 -26.17
CA ALA A 312 -9.32 -10.72 -25.25
C ALA A 312 -10.59 -9.87 -25.10
N ALA A 313 -10.83 -8.87 -25.96
CA ALA A 313 -12.06 -8.09 -25.94
C ALA A 313 -12.33 -7.34 -27.26
N SER A 314 -12.42 -8.05 -28.39
CA SER A 314 -13.00 -7.51 -29.62
C SER A 314 -14.50 -7.85 -29.68
N GLY A 315 -15.28 -7.18 -28.83
CA GLY A 315 -16.73 -7.05 -29.04
C GLY A 315 -17.01 -5.81 -29.92
N PRO A 316 -18.05 -5.80 -30.77
CA PRO A 316 -18.38 -4.64 -31.59
C PRO A 316 -18.76 -3.45 -30.71
N LEU A 317 -18.09 -2.30 -30.87
CA LEU A 317 -18.43 -1.07 -30.15
C LEU A 317 -19.61 -0.34 -30.81
N PRO A 318 -20.62 0.12 -30.06
CA PRO A 318 -21.53 1.17 -30.51
C PRO A 318 -20.82 2.53 -30.52
N THR A 319 -21.10 3.31 -31.56
CA THR A 319 -20.56 4.62 -31.88
C THR A 319 -21.20 5.74 -31.06
N SER A 320 -20.55 6.23 -29.99
CA SER A 320 -20.59 7.66 -29.60
C SER A 320 -19.61 8.03 -28.47
N ARG A 321 -19.10 9.27 -28.52
CA ARG A 321 -18.35 10.07 -27.51
C ARG A 321 -16.83 9.83 -27.32
N HIS A 322 -16.06 10.80 -27.81
CA HIS A 322 -14.60 10.92 -27.72
C HIS A 322 -14.07 11.01 -26.27
N GLU A 323 -14.77 11.64 -25.33
CA GLU A 323 -14.29 11.80 -23.94
C GLU A 323 -14.27 10.47 -23.14
N HIS A 324 -15.14 9.51 -23.48
CA HIS A 324 -15.15 8.20 -22.82
C HIS A 324 -14.00 7.32 -23.30
N ARG A 325 -13.52 7.53 -24.54
CA ARG A 325 -12.41 6.77 -25.12
C ARG A 325 -11.09 7.04 -24.38
N ASP A 326 -10.81 8.30 -24.04
CA ASP A 326 -9.57 8.68 -23.37
C ASP A 326 -9.52 8.15 -21.93
N ALA A 327 -10.65 8.21 -21.21
CA ALA A 327 -10.76 7.66 -19.86
C ALA A 327 -10.60 6.12 -19.83
N VAL A 328 -11.12 5.41 -20.84
CA VAL A 328 -10.97 3.96 -20.98
C VAL A 328 -9.54 3.58 -21.38
N ALA A 329 -8.92 4.35 -22.30
CA ALA A 329 -7.53 4.15 -22.70
C ALA A 329 -6.57 4.36 -21.52
N ALA A 330 -6.71 5.45 -20.77
CA ALA A 330 -5.91 5.73 -19.58
C ALA A 330 -6.08 4.66 -18.49
N ARG A 331 -7.30 4.10 -18.31
CA ARG A 331 -7.53 2.97 -17.38
C ARG A 331 -6.80 1.70 -17.83
N ARG A 332 -6.83 1.40 -19.13
CA ARG A 332 -6.13 0.24 -19.72
C ARG A 332 -4.62 0.38 -19.58
N GLU A 333 -4.09 1.57 -19.84
CA GLU A 333 -2.67 1.87 -19.67
C GLU A 333 -2.23 1.73 -18.20
N ALA A 334 -2.98 2.33 -17.27
CA ALA A 334 -2.72 2.17 -15.84
C ALA A 334 -2.85 0.71 -15.35
N GLN A 335 -3.69 -0.11 -15.99
CA GLN A 335 -3.76 -1.55 -15.71
C GLN A 335 -2.55 -2.30 -16.28
N ARG A 336 -2.11 -1.95 -17.49
CA ARG A 336 -0.89 -2.50 -18.10
C ARG A 336 0.34 -2.21 -17.26
N GLU A 337 0.54 -0.97 -16.83
CA GLU A 337 1.66 -0.59 -15.95
C GLU A 337 1.70 -1.40 -14.64
N ARG A 338 0.54 -1.81 -14.10
CA ARG A 338 0.45 -2.62 -12.88
C ARG A 338 0.78 -4.09 -13.08
N ILE A 339 0.57 -4.60 -14.28
CA ILE A 339 0.80 -6.00 -14.65
C ILE A 339 2.21 -6.16 -15.24
N GLU A 340 2.75 -5.11 -15.86
CA GLU A 340 4.05 -5.12 -16.52
C GLU A 340 5.18 -5.55 -15.57
N GLY A 341 5.90 -6.59 -15.97
CA GLY A 341 7.02 -7.13 -15.19
C GLY A 341 6.60 -7.93 -13.94
N LYS A 342 5.30 -8.01 -13.61
CA LYS A 342 4.83 -8.71 -12.39
C LYS A 342 5.00 -10.22 -12.52
N PHE A 343 4.78 -10.78 -13.71
CA PHE A 343 4.98 -12.20 -14.00
C PHE A 343 6.44 -12.60 -13.76
N GLU A 344 7.38 -11.89 -14.38
CA GLU A 344 8.82 -12.14 -14.32
C GLU A 344 9.36 -11.98 -12.89
N LYS A 345 8.96 -10.89 -12.21
CA LYS A 345 9.33 -10.67 -10.80
C LYS A 345 8.77 -11.75 -9.88
N SER A 346 7.58 -12.27 -10.18
CA SER A 346 6.97 -13.36 -9.42
C SER A 346 7.71 -14.68 -9.67
N PHE A 347 8.05 -14.97 -10.92
CA PHE A 347 8.86 -16.13 -11.31
C PHE A 347 10.24 -16.12 -10.64
N LEU A 348 10.96 -15.00 -10.68
CA LEU A 348 12.26 -14.85 -9.99
C LEU A 348 12.11 -15.04 -8.48
N GLY A 349 11.06 -14.46 -7.89
CA GLY A 349 10.75 -14.64 -6.48
C GLY A 349 10.45 -16.08 -6.10
N PHE A 350 9.73 -16.80 -6.96
CA PHE A 350 9.42 -18.21 -6.77
C PHE A 350 10.68 -19.08 -6.84
N LYS A 351 11.50 -18.91 -7.87
CA LYS A 351 12.77 -19.64 -8.01
C LYS A 351 13.73 -19.38 -6.85
N ALA A 352 13.80 -18.14 -6.35
CA ALA A 352 14.62 -17.79 -5.19
C ALA A 352 14.16 -18.48 -3.89
N ASN A 353 12.84 -18.66 -3.70
CA ASN A 353 12.30 -19.35 -2.53
C ASN A 353 12.26 -20.88 -2.67
N HIS A 354 12.34 -21.40 -3.90
CA HIS A 354 12.30 -22.83 -4.22
C HIS A 354 13.50 -23.25 -5.08
N PRO A 355 14.72 -23.37 -4.51
CA PRO A 355 15.93 -23.65 -5.27
C PRO A 355 15.88 -24.95 -6.07
N ASN A 356 15.24 -25.98 -5.51
CA ASN A 356 15.15 -27.32 -6.11
C ASN A 356 14.12 -27.40 -7.27
N TRP A 357 13.25 -26.40 -7.41
CA TRP A 357 12.26 -26.39 -8.49
C TRP A 357 12.95 -26.07 -9.83
N GLN A 358 12.72 -26.91 -10.84
CA GLN A 358 13.27 -26.72 -12.18
C GLN A 358 12.28 -25.95 -13.06
N PRO A 359 12.65 -24.77 -13.59
CA PRO A 359 11.80 -24.03 -14.50
C PRO A 359 11.75 -24.71 -15.89
N PRO A 360 10.69 -24.44 -16.68
CA PRO A 360 10.62 -24.89 -18.07
C PRO A 360 11.73 -24.25 -18.92
N GLN A 361 11.95 -24.77 -20.13
CA GLN A 361 13.00 -24.31 -21.04
C GLN A 361 12.96 -22.78 -21.25
N GLU A 362 11.77 -22.21 -21.48
CA GLU A 362 11.59 -20.77 -21.67
C GLU A 362 11.99 -19.96 -20.43
N GLY A 363 11.70 -20.51 -19.24
CA GLY A 363 12.10 -19.94 -17.96
C GLY A 363 13.61 -20.01 -17.73
N GLN A 364 14.26 -21.09 -18.15
CA GLN A 364 15.72 -21.24 -18.10
C GLN A 364 16.41 -20.25 -19.04
N GLU A 365 15.91 -20.11 -20.27
CA GLU A 365 16.42 -19.11 -21.21
C GLU A 365 16.26 -17.68 -20.68
N PHE A 366 15.12 -17.38 -20.04
CA PHE A 366 14.91 -16.08 -19.40
C PHE A 366 15.95 -15.82 -18.30
N LEU A 367 16.22 -16.80 -17.43
CA LEU A 367 17.26 -16.68 -16.41
C LEU A 367 18.65 -16.50 -17.03
N GLY A 368 19.00 -17.26 -18.06
CA GLY A 368 20.29 -17.16 -18.73
C GLY A 368 20.48 -15.83 -19.49
N ARG A 369 19.41 -15.22 -20.01
CA ARG A 369 19.46 -13.85 -20.53
C ARG A 369 19.68 -12.84 -19.42
N LEU A 370 18.93 -12.96 -18.32
CA LEU A 370 19.02 -12.04 -17.19
C LEU A 370 20.41 -12.07 -16.55
N MET A 371 20.99 -13.26 -16.34
CA MET A 371 22.34 -13.40 -15.77
C MET A 371 23.38 -12.68 -16.63
N ARG A 372 23.36 -12.89 -17.95
CA ARG A 372 24.25 -12.18 -18.88
C ARG A 372 24.08 -10.66 -18.83
N THR A 373 22.84 -10.17 -18.73
CA THR A 373 22.58 -8.73 -18.59
C THR A 373 23.13 -8.19 -17.27
N VAL A 374 22.94 -8.92 -16.16
CA VAL A 374 23.45 -8.51 -14.84
C VAL A 374 24.98 -8.51 -14.83
N GLU A 375 25.62 -9.51 -15.41
CA GLU A 375 27.09 -9.58 -15.54
C GLU A 375 27.62 -8.38 -16.33
N HIS A 376 27.01 -8.08 -17.48
CA HIS A 376 27.39 -6.91 -18.29
C HIS A 376 27.26 -5.60 -17.52
N LEU A 377 26.11 -5.37 -16.87
CA LEU A 377 25.86 -4.17 -16.07
C LEU A 377 26.83 -4.08 -14.87
N SER A 378 27.18 -5.21 -14.25
CA SER A 378 28.12 -5.22 -13.14
C SER A 378 29.54 -4.83 -13.59
N ALA A 379 29.97 -5.29 -14.76
CA ALA A 379 31.25 -4.93 -15.36
C ALA A 379 31.30 -3.44 -15.73
N GLU A 380 30.22 -2.89 -16.29
CA GLU A 380 30.12 -1.45 -16.60
C GLU A 380 30.22 -0.58 -15.35
N VAL A 381 29.52 -0.95 -14.26
CA VAL A 381 29.56 -0.20 -12.99
C VAL A 381 30.96 -0.25 -12.38
N GLN A 382 31.62 -1.40 -12.41
CA GLN A 382 33.01 -1.54 -11.93
C GLN A 382 33.97 -0.67 -12.74
N HIS A 383 33.82 -0.66 -14.06
CA HIS A 383 34.64 0.17 -14.94
C HIS A 383 34.43 1.68 -14.67
N GLN A 384 33.19 2.12 -14.48
CA GLN A 384 32.88 3.51 -14.11
C GLN A 384 33.46 3.90 -12.74
N GLN A 385 33.42 3.00 -11.76
CA GLN A 385 34.02 3.25 -10.45
C GLN A 385 35.55 3.37 -10.52
N GLN A 386 36.20 2.51 -11.30
CA GLN A 386 37.65 2.58 -11.54
C GLN A 386 38.04 3.88 -12.25
N GLN A 387 37.28 4.32 -13.26
CA GLN A 387 37.50 5.59 -13.94
C GLN A 387 37.31 6.79 -13.01
N GLN A 388 36.32 6.77 -12.13
CA GLN A 388 36.12 7.84 -11.13
C GLN A 388 37.26 7.89 -10.11
N GLN A 389 37.74 6.73 -9.65
CA GLN A 389 38.89 6.66 -8.75
C GLN A 389 40.18 7.17 -9.41
N GLN A 390 40.44 6.80 -10.65
CA GLN A 390 41.59 7.30 -11.42
C GLN A 390 41.50 8.80 -11.68
N HIS A 391 40.31 9.33 -11.99
CA HIS A 391 40.12 10.78 -12.14
C HIS A 391 40.27 11.56 -10.83
N SER A 392 39.86 10.98 -9.70
CA SER A 392 40.03 11.59 -8.38
C SER A 392 41.50 11.57 -7.93
N ALA A 393 42.24 10.49 -8.24
CA ALA A 393 43.68 10.37 -7.98
C ALA A 393 44.57 11.26 -8.87
N ARG A 394 44.02 11.77 -9.99
CA ARG A 394 44.71 12.69 -10.90
C ARG A 394 44.43 14.18 -10.61
N LYS A 395 43.50 14.46 -9.69
CA LYS A 395 43.06 15.81 -9.28
C LYS A 395 43.45 16.19 -7.85
N GLY A 396 43.78 15.21 -7.01
CA GLY A 396 44.47 15.42 -5.73
C GLY A 396 45.97 15.27 -5.94
#